data_AF-A0A9E3SBY8-F1
#
_entry.id   AF-A0A9E3SBY8-F1
#
_cell.length_a   1.000
_cell.length_b   1.000
_cell.length_c   1.000
_cell.angle_alpha   90.00
_cell.angle_beta   90.00
_cell.angle_gamma   90.00
#
_symmetry.space_group_name_H-M   'P 1'
#
loop_
_entity.id
_entity.type
_entity.pdbx_description
1 polymer ?
#
loop_
_entity_poly.entity_id
_entity_poly.type
_entity_poly.pdbx_seq_one_letter_code
_entity_poly.pdbx_strand_id
1 'polypeptide(L)'
;MNFMENFNNSLKSWIDNEKAATEFISVVSKLWFDKSIELILLRSVLVNRGSGKILNKHIRAETILKKPVRVQDSLLIANAIMEEDIAPARIDIGRLNSEWTDQQANYPSVNAFVLDKLQAFVGAPPRSDKTQD
;
A
#
# COMPACT_ATOMS: atom_id res chain seq x y z
N MET A 1 32.46 9.07 -2.31
CA MET A 1 31.27 9.77 -1.77
C MET A 1 31.60 10.28 -0.38
N ASN A 2 31.31 11.55 -0.10
CA ASN A 2 31.67 12.21 1.16
C ASN A 2 30.67 11.86 2.29
N PHE A 3 31.09 11.78 3.54
CA PHE A 3 30.20 11.49 4.70
C PHE A 3 28.99 12.42 4.76
N MET A 4 29.21 13.72 4.53
CA MET A 4 28.14 14.73 4.53
C MET A 4 27.11 14.49 3.41
N GLU A 5 27.56 14.00 2.25
CA GLU A 5 26.69 13.68 1.12
C GLU A 5 25.79 12.49 1.43
N ASN A 6 26.34 11.42 2.02
CA ASN A 6 25.58 10.24 2.45
C ASN A 6 24.54 10.58 3.53
N PHE A 7 24.92 11.40 4.52
CA PHE A 7 24.01 11.87 5.55
C PHE A 7 22.84 12.65 4.95
N ASN A 8 23.11 13.64 4.10
CA ASN A 8 22.08 14.43 3.45
C ASN A 8 21.12 13.58 2.59
N ASN A 9 21.65 12.59 1.86
CA ASN A 9 20.84 11.68 1.06
C ASN A 9 19.94 10.79 1.94
N SER A 10 20.47 10.25 3.04
CA SER A 10 19.68 9.45 4.00
C SER A 10 18.57 10.27 4.68
N LEU A 11 18.87 11.51 5.07
CA LEU A 11 17.90 12.42 5.67
C LEU A 11 16.80 12.77 4.68
N LYS A 12 17.15 13.10 3.43
CA LYS A 12 16.16 13.36 2.37
C LYS A 12 15.27 12.14 2.14
N SER A 13 15.85 10.95 2.02
CA SER A 13 15.08 9.71 1.85
C SER A 13 14.14 9.45 3.03
N TRP A 14 14.58 9.71 4.26
CA TRP A 14 13.73 9.59 5.44
C TRP A 14 12.56 10.57 5.41
N ILE A 15 12.78 11.85 5.05
CA ILE A 15 11.72 12.85 4.89
C ILE A 15 10.72 12.42 3.81
N ASP A 16 11.22 11.96 2.66
CA ASP A 16 10.38 11.53 1.54
C ASP A 16 9.52 10.30 1.94
N ASN A 17 10.09 9.38 2.72
CA ASN A 17 9.38 8.23 3.29
C ASN A 17 8.31 8.65 4.32
N GLU A 18 8.61 9.58 5.21
CA GLU A 18 7.65 10.09 6.20
C GLU A 18 6.45 10.79 5.53
N LYS A 19 6.70 11.60 4.48
CA LYS A 19 5.65 12.23 3.69
C LYS A 19 4.76 11.19 3.03
N ALA A 20 5.35 10.23 2.32
CA ALA A 20 4.60 9.16 1.66
C ALA A 20 3.82 8.29 2.65
N ALA A 21 4.39 7.99 3.82
CA ALA A 21 3.71 7.24 4.87
C ALA A 21 2.50 8.02 5.43
N THR A 22 2.64 9.33 5.62
CA THR A 22 1.55 10.19 6.11
C THR A 22 0.40 10.24 5.11
N GLU A 23 0.70 10.40 3.82
CA GLU A 23 -0.32 10.38 2.77
C GLU A 23 -0.96 8.99 2.66
N PHE A 24 -0.16 7.93 2.72
CA PHE A 24 -0.66 6.56 2.69
C PHE A 24 -1.63 6.26 3.84
N ILE A 25 -1.36 6.77 5.05
CA ILE A 25 -2.27 6.66 6.20
C ILE A 25 -3.63 7.31 5.92
N SER A 26 -3.64 8.45 5.21
CA SER A 26 -4.88 9.12 4.80
C SER A 26 -5.69 8.22 3.87
N VAL A 27 -5.05 7.63 2.85
CA VAL A 27 -5.71 6.74 1.89
C VAL A 27 -6.19 5.45 2.56
N VAL A 28 -5.40 4.84 3.44
CA VAL A 28 -5.80 3.67 4.24
C VAL A 28 -7.06 3.97 5.05
N SER A 29 -7.12 5.15 5.68
CA SER A 29 -8.30 5.56 6.47
C SER A 29 -9.54 5.72 5.58
N LYS A 30 -9.40 6.36 4.41
CA LYS A 30 -10.50 6.52 3.44
C LYS A 30 -11.00 5.18 2.92
N LEU A 31 -10.10 4.28 2.52
CA LEU A 31 -10.46 2.93 2.08
C LEU A 31 -11.24 2.16 3.15
N TRP A 32 -10.82 2.29 4.42
CA TRP A 32 -11.50 1.66 5.54
C TRP A 32 -12.92 2.23 5.76
N PHE A 33 -13.05 3.55 5.93
CA PHE A 33 -14.31 4.18 6.30
C PHE A 33 -15.29 4.30 5.14
N ASP A 34 -14.80 4.64 3.93
CA ASP A 34 -15.65 4.97 2.80
C ASP A 34 -16.00 3.75 1.94
N LYS A 35 -15.09 2.75 1.90
CA LYS A 35 -15.23 1.57 1.02
C LYS A 35 -15.26 0.23 1.76
N SER A 36 -15.12 0.22 3.08
CA SER A 36 -15.00 -1.02 3.87
C SER A 36 -13.88 -1.95 3.36
N ILE A 37 -12.79 -1.36 2.86
CA ILE A 37 -11.60 -2.06 2.40
C ILE A 37 -10.53 -2.00 3.49
N GLU A 38 -10.17 -3.18 4.03
CA GLU A 38 -9.11 -3.32 5.01
C GLU A 38 -7.78 -3.60 4.32
N LEU A 39 -6.88 -2.61 4.32
CA LEU A 39 -5.51 -2.84 3.91
C LEU A 39 -4.69 -3.47 5.04
N ILE A 40 -4.03 -4.57 4.70
CA ILE A 40 -3.05 -5.25 5.55
C ILE A 40 -1.71 -5.31 4.85
N LEU A 41 -0.63 -5.45 5.64
CA LEU A 41 0.70 -5.73 5.13
C LEU A 41 1.24 -6.96 5.84
N LEU A 42 1.35 -8.07 5.10
CA LEU A 42 1.75 -9.38 5.61
C LEU A 42 1.00 -9.77 6.88
N ARG A 43 -0.34 -9.83 6.78
CA ARG A 43 -1.28 -10.13 7.89
C ARG A 43 -1.46 -9.03 8.94
N SER A 44 -0.73 -7.91 8.86
CA SER A 44 -0.82 -6.84 9.84
C SER A 44 -1.69 -5.68 9.36
N VAL A 45 -2.78 -5.40 10.07
CA VAL A 45 -3.71 -4.31 9.75
C VAL A 45 -3.04 -2.94 9.83
N LEU A 46 -3.35 -2.09 8.83
CA LEU A 46 -2.75 -0.77 8.65
C LEU A 46 -3.60 0.39 9.19
N VAL A 47 -4.92 0.22 9.37
CA VAL A 47 -5.77 1.28 9.93
C VAL A 47 -5.33 1.67 11.35
N ASN A 48 -5.48 2.95 11.70
CA ASN A 48 -5.12 3.51 13.01
C ASN A 48 -3.63 3.28 13.39
N ARG A 49 -2.71 3.50 12.45
CA ARG A 49 -1.26 3.42 12.66
C ARG A 49 -0.58 4.73 12.27
N GLY A 50 0.38 5.17 13.08
CA GLY A 50 1.25 6.30 12.75
C GLY A 50 2.36 5.94 11.75
N SER A 51 2.96 6.96 11.12
CA SER A 51 3.95 6.83 10.04
C SER A 51 5.13 5.93 10.39
N GLY A 52 5.73 6.10 11.58
CA GLY A 52 6.83 5.24 12.03
C GLY A 52 6.48 3.75 12.12
N LYS A 53 5.22 3.40 12.47
CA LYS A 53 4.76 2.00 12.45
C LYS A 53 4.55 1.50 11.03
N ILE A 54 4.03 2.34 10.13
CA ILE A 54 3.88 2.03 8.71
C ILE A 54 5.24 1.76 8.06
N LEU A 55 6.22 2.63 8.27
CA LEU A 55 7.58 2.47 7.73
C LEU A 55 8.25 1.20 8.25
N ASN A 56 8.14 0.93 9.56
CA ASN A 56 8.70 -0.29 10.13
C ASN A 56 8.02 -1.56 9.58
N LYS A 57 6.73 -1.52 9.26
CA LYS A 57 6.05 -2.64 8.58
C LYS A 57 6.64 -2.89 7.18
N HIS A 58 6.89 -1.84 6.40
CA HIS A 58 7.53 -1.96 5.09
C HIS A 58 8.94 -2.57 5.18
N ILE A 59 9.78 -2.08 6.11
CA ILE A 59 11.13 -2.65 6.36
C ILE A 59 11.05 -4.15 6.71
N ARG A 60 10.09 -4.55 7.56
CA ARG A 60 9.90 -5.97 7.90
C ARG A 60 9.43 -6.79 6.71
N ALA A 61 8.53 -6.26 5.90
CA ALA A 61 8.06 -6.96 4.71
C ALA A 61 9.18 -7.15 3.69
N GLU A 62 10.01 -6.13 3.48
CA GLU A 62 11.20 -6.26 2.63
C GLU A 62 12.15 -7.35 3.15
N THR A 63 12.34 -7.42 4.47
CA THR A 63 13.15 -8.49 5.08
C THR A 63 12.55 -9.88 4.83
N ILE A 64 11.23 -10.03 4.95
CA ILE A 64 10.53 -11.31 4.79
C ILE A 64 10.48 -11.75 3.32
N LEU A 65 10.13 -10.83 2.42
CA LEU A 65 9.97 -11.10 0.99
C LEU A 65 11.30 -11.10 0.24
N LYS A 66 12.37 -10.57 0.86
CA LYS A 66 13.70 -10.36 0.27
C LYS A 66 13.64 -9.54 -1.02
N LYS A 67 12.75 -8.57 -1.05
CA LYS A 67 12.46 -7.69 -2.18
C LYS A 67 12.07 -6.31 -1.68
N PRO A 68 12.30 -5.23 -2.44
CA PRO A 68 11.85 -3.90 -2.06
C PRO A 68 10.35 -3.88 -1.77
N VAL A 69 9.96 -3.27 -0.65
CA VAL A 69 8.57 -2.98 -0.31
C VAL A 69 8.49 -1.52 0.06
N ARG A 70 8.43 -0.64 -0.93
CA ARG A 70 8.56 0.82 -0.73
C ARG A 70 7.21 1.42 -0.36
N VAL A 71 7.17 2.33 0.61
CA VAL A 71 5.91 2.97 1.04
C VAL A 71 5.27 3.80 -0.08
N GLN A 72 6.07 4.35 -0.98
CA GLN A 72 5.61 5.07 -2.17
C GLN A 72 4.82 4.18 -3.12
N ASP A 73 5.24 2.92 -3.30
CA ASP A 73 4.50 1.97 -4.14
C ASP A 73 3.19 1.56 -3.46
N SER A 74 3.18 1.38 -2.13
CA SER A 74 1.95 1.14 -1.39
C SER A 74 0.97 2.31 -1.50
N LEU A 75 1.46 3.55 -1.42
CA LEU A 75 0.65 4.75 -1.64
C LEU A 75 0.06 4.78 -3.06
N LEU A 76 0.90 4.54 -4.08
CA LEU A 76 0.49 4.49 -5.48
C LEU A 76 -0.61 3.45 -5.71
N ILE A 77 -0.40 2.22 -5.21
CA ILE A 77 -1.36 1.11 -5.34
C ILE A 77 -2.65 1.41 -4.56
N ALA A 78 -2.57 1.97 -3.36
CA ALA A 78 -3.74 2.29 -2.56
C ALA A 78 -4.60 3.39 -3.18
N ASN A 79 -3.98 4.39 -3.81
CA ASN A 79 -4.70 5.41 -4.58
C ASN A 79 -5.43 4.78 -5.77
N ALA A 80 -4.79 3.88 -6.51
CA ALA A 80 -5.45 3.14 -7.58
C ALA A 80 -6.64 2.31 -7.06
N ILE A 81 -6.49 1.59 -5.94
CA ILE A 81 -7.62 0.87 -5.30
C ILE A 81 -8.76 1.84 -4.91
N MET A 82 -8.42 3.05 -4.46
CA MET A 82 -9.39 4.07 -4.08
C MET A 82 -10.16 4.63 -5.30
N GLU A 83 -9.56 4.63 -6.48
CA GLU A 83 -10.20 5.09 -7.73
C GLU A 83 -11.13 4.02 -8.33
N GLU A 84 -10.81 2.74 -8.16
CA GLU A 84 -11.57 1.65 -8.76
C GLU A 84 -12.81 1.21 -7.95
N ASP A 85 -13.79 0.59 -8.62
CA ASP A 85 -14.98 -0.01 -8.00
C ASP A 85 -14.69 -1.40 -7.41
N ILE A 86 -13.87 -1.42 -6.36
CA ILE A 86 -13.49 -2.63 -5.62
C ILE A 86 -14.48 -2.87 -4.49
N ALA A 87 -15.09 -4.05 -4.47
CA ALA A 87 -15.99 -4.48 -3.40
C ALA A 87 -15.29 -4.52 -2.02
N PRO A 88 -16.04 -4.38 -0.92
CA PRO A 88 -15.51 -4.55 0.44
C PRO A 88 -14.69 -5.82 0.60
N ALA A 89 -13.43 -5.68 1.00
CA ALA A 89 -12.49 -6.78 1.08
C ALA A 89 -11.31 -6.48 2.02
N ARG A 90 -10.65 -7.55 2.49
CA ARG A 90 -9.32 -7.46 3.09
C ARG A 90 -8.27 -7.68 2.00
N ILE A 91 -7.39 -6.71 1.78
CA ILE A 91 -6.39 -6.72 0.71
C ILE A 91 -4.98 -6.64 1.32
N ASP A 92 -4.13 -7.61 0.98
CA ASP A 92 -2.71 -7.57 1.36
C ASP A 92 -1.92 -6.70 0.38
N ILE A 93 -1.67 -5.45 0.78
CA ILE A 93 -0.91 -4.50 -0.02
C ILE A 93 0.58 -4.80 -0.03
N GLY A 94 1.10 -5.57 0.94
CA GLY A 94 2.48 -6.04 0.91
C GLY A 94 2.74 -6.99 -0.25
N ARG A 95 1.77 -7.88 -0.53
CA ARG A 95 1.80 -8.74 -1.73
C ARG A 95 1.77 -7.90 -3.01
N LEU A 96 0.80 -6.99 -3.13
CA LEU A 96 0.65 -6.15 -4.33
C LEU A 96 1.88 -5.29 -4.58
N ASN A 97 2.50 -4.74 -3.53
CA ASN A 97 3.73 -3.95 -3.63
C ASN A 97 4.90 -4.78 -4.19
N SER A 98 5.11 -5.99 -3.67
CA SER A 98 6.14 -6.89 -4.20
C SER A 98 5.85 -7.32 -5.63
N GLU A 99 4.59 -7.60 -5.98
CA GLU A 99 4.20 -7.94 -7.36
C GLU A 99 4.39 -6.76 -8.31
N TRP A 100 4.07 -5.53 -7.88
CA TRP A 100 4.28 -4.31 -8.65
C TRP A 100 5.76 -4.07 -8.92
N THR A 101 6.63 -4.28 -7.92
CA THR A 101 8.08 -4.17 -8.08
C THR A 101 8.59 -5.05 -9.23
N ASP A 102 8.07 -6.27 -9.35
CA ASP A 102 8.48 -7.24 -10.38
C ASP A 102 7.81 -7.01 -11.74
N GLN A 103 6.57 -6.53 -11.75
CA GLN A 103 5.68 -6.62 -12.92
C GLN A 103 5.30 -5.27 -13.53
N GLN A 104 5.64 -4.14 -12.91
CA GLN A 104 5.20 -2.80 -13.36
C GLN A 104 5.44 -2.54 -14.86
N ALA A 105 6.53 -3.06 -15.44
CA ALA A 105 6.86 -2.90 -16.86
C ALA A 105 5.86 -3.61 -17.82
N ASN A 106 5.08 -4.56 -17.30
CA ASN A 106 4.08 -5.31 -18.07
C ASN A 106 2.70 -4.63 -18.08
N TYR A 107 2.53 -3.54 -17.33
CA TYR A 107 1.25 -2.85 -17.22
C TYR A 107 1.37 -1.41 -17.73
N PRO A 108 0.36 -0.90 -18.45
CA PRO A 108 0.35 0.48 -18.93
C PRO A 108 0.16 1.50 -17.79
N SER A 109 -0.37 1.07 -16.64
CA SER A 109 -0.60 1.91 -15.45
C SER A 109 -0.74 1.06 -14.19
N VAL A 110 -0.66 1.69 -13.01
CA VAL A 110 -0.95 1.02 -11.74
C VAL A 110 -2.43 0.60 -11.64
N ASN A 111 -3.36 1.36 -12.21
CA ASN A 111 -4.78 1.00 -12.26
C ASN A 111 -4.99 -0.31 -13.04
N ALA A 112 -4.34 -0.46 -14.20
CA ALA A 112 -4.39 -1.70 -14.97
C ALA A 112 -3.85 -2.90 -14.18
N PHE A 113 -2.78 -2.71 -13.40
CA PHE A 113 -2.27 -3.72 -12.48
C PHE A 113 -3.26 -4.05 -11.37
N VAL A 114 -3.86 -3.05 -10.72
CA VAL A 114 -4.84 -3.24 -9.65
C VAL A 114 -6.07 -3.99 -10.14
N LEU A 115 -6.62 -3.60 -11.30
CA LEU A 115 -7.77 -4.26 -11.91
C LEU A 115 -7.48 -5.72 -12.26
N ASP A 116 -6.29 -6.03 -12.79
CA ASP A 116 -5.88 -7.42 -13.05
C ASP A 116 -5.75 -8.23 -11.75
N LYS A 117 -5.01 -7.69 -10.75
CA LYS A 117 -4.75 -8.40 -9.48
C LYS A 117 -5.98 -8.57 -8.60
N LEU A 118 -6.96 -7.67 -8.72
CA LEU A 118 -8.17 -7.64 -7.90
C LEU A 118 -9.44 -7.90 -8.72
N GLN A 119 -9.34 -8.44 -9.93
CA GLN A 119 -10.48 -8.67 -10.84
C GLN A 119 -11.68 -9.36 -10.17
N ALA A 120 -11.43 -10.28 -9.22
CA ALA A 120 -12.47 -11.00 -8.49
C ALA A 120 -13.32 -10.10 -7.54
N PHE A 121 -12.88 -8.87 -7.29
CA PHE A 121 -13.56 -7.89 -6.45
C PHE A 121 -14.15 -6.71 -7.25
N VAL A 122 -13.81 -6.58 -8.53
CA VAL A 122 -14.30 -5.47 -9.38
C VAL A 122 -15.78 -5.68 -9.70
N GLY A 123 -16.64 -4.74 -9.29
CA GLY A 123 -18.09 -4.81 -9.50
C GLY A 123 -18.77 -6.01 -8.82
N ALA A 124 -18.08 -6.68 -7.90
CA ALA A 124 -18.62 -7.81 -7.16
C ALA A 124 -19.57 -7.32 -6.04
N PRO A 125 -20.68 -8.03 -5.76
CA PRO A 125 -21.49 -7.70 -4.60
C PRO A 125 -20.69 -7.93 -3.30
N PRO A 126 -20.95 -7.15 -2.23
CA PRO A 126 -20.34 -7.38 -0.93
C PRO A 126 -20.57 -8.83 -0.48
N ARG A 127 -19.54 -9.48 0.09
CA ARG A 127 -19.68 -10.85 0.63
C ARG A 127 -20.62 -10.96 1.83
N SER A 128 -20.99 -9.83 2.44
CA SER A 128 -21.91 -9.73 3.58
C SER A 128 -22.67 -8.41 3.49
N ASP A 129 -23.98 -8.45 3.71
CA ASP A 129 -24.88 -7.29 3.87
C ASP A 129 -24.91 -6.75 5.31
N LYS A 130 -24.32 -7.49 6.26
CA LYS A 130 -24.16 -7.05 7.65
C LYS A 130 -23.04 -6.04 7.74
N THR A 131 -23.35 -4.88 8.31
CA THR A 131 -22.38 -3.83 8.69
C THR A 131 -21.30 -4.42 9.59
N GLN A 132 -20.04 -4.01 9.40
CA GLN A 132 -18.99 -4.32 10.38
C GLN A 132 -19.34 -3.61 11.69
N ASP A 133 -19.59 -4.40 12.73
CA ASP A 133 -19.92 -3.95 14.09
C ASP A 133 -18.74 -3.25 14.80
#